data_AF-A0A537KNZ6-F1
#
_entry.id   AF-A0A537KNZ6-F1
#
_cell.length_a   1.000
_cell.length_b   1.000
_cell.length_c   1.000
_cell.angle_alpha   90.00
_cell.angle_beta   90.00
_cell.angle_gamma   90.00
#
_symmetry.space_group_name_H-M   'P 1'
#
loop_
_entity.id
_entity.type
_entity.pdbx_description
1 polymer ?
#
loop_
_entity_poly.entity_id
_entity_poly.type
_entity_poly.pdbx_seq_one_letter_code
_entity_poly.pdbx_strand_id
1 'polypeptide(L)'
;MKSKAHLKGHPIHPILVGFPIAFFTGSFIFDTAGLLSGKTDLWQISYWLQISGVGFALLAAIPGAIDYFFTVPPKSTGKKRATQHALINIANVALFTGIWFYRQTKNPSPYIFIGLEVIGIILLAVAGWMGGTLVYRNQIGVDPRYAFAGKWKENFFKQVKGRIEIATTDELKTNQMKLLHVNHKRIVLARTESNYVAFDDHCTHRGGSLAGGSMICGTVQCPWHGSQFNTSNGDVKAGPAKENIRTYTITQSEGKVFLDLNVAD
;
A
#
# COMPACT_ATOMS: atom_id res chain seq x y z
N MET A 1 -3.34 1.39 -3.63
CA MET A 1 -2.19 1.38 -4.57
C MET A 1 -1.07 0.65 -3.91
N LYS A 2 -0.66 -0.48 -4.49
CA LYS A 2 0.34 -1.34 -3.89
C LYS A 2 1.71 -0.65 -3.85
N SER A 3 2.37 -0.71 -2.70
CA SER A 3 3.76 -0.24 -2.52
C SER A 3 4.69 -0.91 -3.54
N LYS A 4 5.70 -0.19 -4.01
CA LYS A 4 6.78 -0.75 -4.85
C LYS A 4 7.93 -1.27 -3.99
N ALA A 5 8.11 -0.72 -2.81
CA ALA A 5 9.05 -1.23 -1.81
C ALA A 5 8.34 -2.23 -0.88
N HIS A 6 8.09 -3.45 -1.38
CA HIS A 6 7.42 -4.50 -0.61
C HIS A 6 8.22 -5.80 -0.53
N LEU A 7 8.03 -6.57 0.54
CA LEU A 7 8.50 -7.95 0.65
C LEU A 7 7.30 -8.90 0.72
N LYS A 8 7.19 -9.83 -0.24
CA LYS A 8 6.05 -10.77 -0.34
C LYS A 8 4.66 -10.09 -0.28
N GLY A 9 4.55 -8.84 -0.74
CA GLY A 9 3.30 -8.07 -0.71
C GLY A 9 3.13 -7.18 0.54
N HIS A 10 4.00 -7.29 1.53
CA HIS A 10 4.00 -6.43 2.71
C HIS A 10 4.84 -5.18 2.46
N PRO A 11 4.28 -3.96 2.60
CA PRO A 11 5.01 -2.72 2.38
C PRO A 11 6.08 -2.54 3.46
N ILE A 12 7.31 -2.22 3.05
CA ILE A 12 8.47 -2.16 3.97
C ILE A 12 8.45 -0.89 4.82
N HIS A 13 8.06 0.26 4.25
CA HIS A 13 8.08 1.54 4.97
C HIS A 13 7.21 1.51 6.25
N PRO A 14 5.94 1.06 6.23
CA PRO A 14 5.13 0.92 7.45
C PRO A 14 5.70 -0.04 8.51
N ILE A 15 6.48 -1.04 8.11
CA ILE A 15 7.16 -1.95 9.05
C ILE A 15 8.28 -1.21 9.79
N LEU A 16 9.05 -0.38 9.06
CA LEU A 16 10.22 0.30 9.61
C LEU A 16 9.89 1.54 10.44
N VAL A 17 8.81 2.27 10.14
CA VAL A 17 8.49 3.53 10.85
C VAL A 17 8.15 3.36 12.34
N GLY A 18 7.81 2.14 12.78
CA GLY A 18 7.59 1.87 14.21
C GLY A 18 8.84 2.10 15.07
N PHE A 19 10.03 1.76 14.54
CA PHE A 19 11.30 1.91 15.24
C PHE A 19 11.67 3.38 15.56
N PRO A 20 11.75 4.30 14.58
CA PRO A 20 12.08 5.69 14.90
C PRO A 20 11.02 6.35 15.78
N ILE A 21 9.73 5.98 15.62
CA ILE A 21 8.67 6.50 16.51
C ILE A 21 8.93 6.09 17.95
N ALA A 22 9.19 4.79 18.19
CA ALA A 22 9.45 4.27 19.53
C ALA A 22 10.74 4.84 20.12
N PHE A 23 11.81 4.95 19.32
CA PHE A 23 13.11 5.40 19.79
C PHE A 23 13.16 6.89 20.11
N PHE A 24 12.60 7.77 19.27
CA PHE A 24 12.52 9.20 19.60
C PHE A 24 11.59 9.48 20.78
N THR A 25 10.45 8.78 20.86
CA THR A 25 9.55 8.91 22.01
C THR A 25 10.20 8.40 23.29
N GLY A 26 10.90 7.27 23.19
CA GLY A 26 11.67 6.70 24.30
C GLY A 26 12.78 7.62 24.77
N SER A 27 13.56 8.22 23.85
CA SER A 27 14.64 9.14 24.22
C SER A 27 14.11 10.29 25.08
N PHE A 28 13.04 10.96 24.60
CA PHE A 28 12.36 12.04 25.34
C PHE A 28 11.89 11.61 26.74
N ILE A 29 11.28 10.42 26.86
CA ILE A 29 10.82 9.89 28.14
C ILE A 29 12.00 9.69 29.10
N PHE A 30 13.08 9.07 28.62
CA PHE A 30 14.24 8.76 29.45
C PHE A 30 15.05 10.01 29.84
N ASP A 31 15.13 11.03 28.99
CA ASP A 31 15.72 12.31 29.36
C ASP A 31 14.91 13.06 30.39
N THR A 32 13.58 13.10 30.21
CA THR A 32 12.68 13.72 31.18
C THR A 32 12.78 13.00 32.53
N ALA A 33 12.80 11.67 32.52
CA ALA A 33 12.99 10.87 33.73
C ALA A 33 14.39 11.06 34.35
N GLY A 34 15.43 11.17 33.53
CA GLY A 34 16.80 11.46 33.95
C GLY A 34 16.91 12.82 34.65
N LEU A 35 16.23 13.84 34.11
CA LEU A 35 16.15 15.18 34.72
C LEU A 35 15.43 15.15 36.06
N LEU A 36 14.26 14.49 36.13
CA LEU A 36 13.44 14.47 37.34
C LEU A 36 14.03 13.62 38.46
N SER A 37 14.68 12.50 38.12
CA SER A 37 15.20 11.55 39.10
C SER A 37 16.66 11.79 39.50
N GLY A 38 17.41 12.57 38.72
CA GLY A 38 18.85 12.74 38.88
C GLY A 38 19.68 11.49 38.54
N LYS A 39 19.07 10.42 38.02
CA LYS A 39 19.77 9.17 37.69
C LYS A 39 20.52 9.30 36.37
N THR A 40 21.85 9.14 36.43
CA THR A 40 22.75 9.26 35.27
C THR A 40 22.50 8.20 34.19
N ASP A 41 22.09 7.00 34.57
CA ASP A 41 21.92 5.87 33.65
C ASP A 41 20.82 6.10 32.61
N LEU A 42 19.77 6.86 32.98
CA LEU A 42 18.64 7.16 32.08
C LEU A 42 19.08 8.04 30.91
N TRP A 43 20.06 8.93 31.13
CA TRP A 43 20.64 9.76 30.07
C TRP A 43 21.40 8.92 29.04
N GLN A 44 22.10 7.87 29.48
CA GLN A 44 22.80 6.95 28.58
C GLN A 44 21.81 6.15 27.72
N ILE A 45 20.70 5.69 28.31
CA ILE A 45 19.64 5.00 27.57
C ILE A 45 19.08 5.92 26.49
N SER A 46 18.75 7.17 26.85
CA SER A 46 18.25 8.14 25.86
C SER A 46 19.24 8.38 24.72
N TYR A 47 20.53 8.55 25.03
CA TYR A 47 21.57 8.75 24.03
C TYR A 47 21.57 7.67 22.94
N TRP A 48 21.50 6.40 23.33
CA TRP A 48 21.48 5.27 22.39
C TRP A 48 20.16 5.14 21.64
N LEU A 49 19.04 5.43 22.30
CA LEU A 49 17.74 5.49 21.63
C LEU A 49 17.73 6.58 20.56
N GLN A 50 18.28 7.76 20.84
CA GLN A 50 18.34 8.86 19.87
C GLN A 50 19.14 8.51 18.62
N ILE A 51 20.34 7.91 18.79
CA ILE A 51 21.17 7.43 17.67
C ILE A 51 20.41 6.36 16.86
N SER A 52 19.81 5.40 17.56
CA SER A 52 19.03 4.32 16.93
C SER A 52 17.83 4.88 16.17
N GLY A 53 17.15 5.88 16.73
CA GLY A 53 16.04 6.60 16.11
C GLY A 53 16.44 7.25 14.78
N VAL A 54 17.57 7.97 14.76
CA VAL A 54 18.11 8.56 13.52
C VAL A 54 18.45 7.46 12.50
N GLY A 55 19.15 6.41 12.92
CA GLY A 55 19.53 5.30 12.04
C GLY A 55 18.32 4.62 11.38
N PHE A 56 17.30 4.26 12.17
CA PHE A 56 16.08 3.65 11.64
C PHE A 56 15.20 4.62 10.86
N ALA A 57 15.21 5.93 11.17
CA ALA A 57 14.51 6.93 10.37
C ALA A 57 15.10 7.03 8.96
N LEU A 58 16.43 7.03 8.84
CA LEU A 58 17.11 7.00 7.54
C LEU A 58 16.84 5.70 6.80
N LEU A 59 16.85 4.56 7.50
CA LEU A 59 16.50 3.27 6.91
C LEU A 59 15.06 3.24 6.38
N ALA A 60 14.10 3.80 7.14
CA ALA A 60 12.71 3.91 6.74
C ALA A 60 12.49 4.91 5.58
N ALA A 61 13.32 5.95 5.47
CA ALA A 61 13.26 6.93 4.40
C ALA A 61 13.51 6.32 3.02
N ILE A 62 14.33 5.26 2.91
CA ILE A 62 14.64 4.58 1.65
C ILE A 62 13.38 3.98 0.98
N PRO A 63 12.64 3.03 1.60
CA PRO A 63 11.40 2.52 1.02
C PRO A 63 10.32 3.62 0.91
N GLY A 64 10.31 4.60 1.82
CA GLY A 64 9.41 5.75 1.73
C GLY A 64 9.64 6.60 0.47
N ALA A 65 10.90 6.82 0.09
CA ALA A 65 11.27 7.52 -1.14
C ALA A 65 10.90 6.70 -2.38
N ILE A 66 11.16 5.40 -2.38
CA ILE A 66 10.74 4.51 -3.47
C ILE A 66 9.22 4.62 -3.69
N ASP A 67 8.42 4.53 -2.63
CA ASP A 67 6.98 4.67 -2.75
C ASP A 67 6.56 6.08 -3.18
N TYR A 68 7.22 7.12 -2.68
CA TYR A 68 6.96 8.49 -3.12
C TYR A 68 7.13 8.65 -4.64
N PHE A 69 8.19 8.11 -5.23
CA PHE A 69 8.47 8.28 -6.66
C PHE A 69 7.68 7.31 -7.55
N PHE A 70 7.46 6.06 -7.11
CA PHE A 70 6.96 4.99 -7.98
C PHE A 70 5.57 4.45 -7.62
N THR A 71 5.04 4.80 -6.44
CA THR A 71 3.70 4.38 -5.99
C THR A 71 2.73 5.55 -5.97
N VAL A 72 3.15 6.72 -5.50
CA VAL A 72 2.26 7.89 -5.34
C VAL A 72 1.99 8.55 -6.69
N PRO A 73 0.73 8.66 -7.15
CA PRO A 73 0.41 9.24 -8.45
C PRO A 73 0.84 10.70 -8.54
N PRO A 74 1.46 11.12 -9.67
CA PRO A 74 1.80 12.52 -9.88
C PRO A 74 0.52 13.38 -9.96
N LYS A 75 0.63 14.66 -9.57
CA LYS A 75 -0.49 15.63 -9.59
C LYS A 75 -1.74 15.19 -8.81
N SER A 76 -1.55 14.50 -7.68
CA SER A 76 -2.64 14.06 -6.80
C SER A 76 -2.61 14.74 -5.43
N THR A 77 -3.73 14.73 -4.70
CA THR A 77 -3.77 15.17 -3.29
C THR A 77 -2.86 14.31 -2.41
N GLY A 78 -2.72 13.02 -2.74
CA GLY A 78 -1.78 12.10 -2.10
C GLY A 78 -0.33 12.56 -2.27
N LYS A 79 0.07 13.03 -3.46
CA LYS A 79 1.43 13.53 -3.72
C LYS A 79 1.76 14.75 -2.85
N LYS A 80 0.87 15.75 -2.81
CA LYS A 80 1.05 16.95 -1.96
C LYS A 80 1.25 16.57 -0.49
N ARG A 81 0.38 15.70 0.04
CA ARG A 81 0.46 15.24 1.43
C ARG A 81 1.72 14.42 1.70
N ALA A 82 2.13 13.55 0.76
CA ALA A 82 3.35 12.78 0.88
C ALA A 82 4.60 13.67 0.90
N THR A 83 4.64 14.73 0.10
CA THR A 83 5.73 15.72 0.15
C THR A 83 5.78 16.43 1.50
N GLN A 84 4.64 16.93 1.99
CA GLN A 84 4.60 17.59 3.30
C GLN A 84 5.02 16.64 4.44
N HIS A 85 4.55 15.38 4.41
CA HIS A 85 4.95 14.35 5.37
C HIS A 85 6.46 14.08 5.31
N ALA A 86 7.04 13.97 4.12
CA ALA A 86 8.48 13.78 3.96
C ALA A 86 9.29 14.96 4.51
N LEU A 87 8.87 16.19 4.22
CA LEU A 87 9.53 17.40 4.72
C LEU A 87 9.51 17.49 6.25
N ILE A 88 8.38 17.18 6.89
CA ILE A 88 8.28 17.16 8.35
C ILE A 88 9.21 16.11 8.95
N ASN A 89 9.29 14.90 8.36
CA ASN A 89 10.19 13.87 8.84
C ASN A 89 11.67 14.22 8.63
N ILE A 90 12.03 14.86 7.52
CA ILE A 90 13.39 15.36 7.28
C ILE A 90 13.76 16.40 8.34
N ALA A 91 12.86 17.36 8.61
CA ALA A 91 13.05 18.36 9.65
C ALA A 91 13.18 17.70 11.04
N ASN A 92 12.38 16.67 11.32
CA ASN A 92 12.44 15.96 12.59
C ASN A 92 13.75 15.18 12.76
N VAL A 93 14.22 14.48 11.73
CA VAL A 93 15.53 13.79 11.76
C VAL A 93 16.67 14.79 11.94
N ALA A 94 16.63 15.92 11.24
CA ALA A 94 17.62 16.99 11.41
C ALA A 94 17.60 17.56 12.84
N LEU A 95 16.42 17.77 13.42
CA LEU A 95 16.24 18.24 14.79
C LEU A 95 16.84 17.25 15.81
N PHE A 96 16.46 15.97 15.77
CA PHE A 96 17.01 14.96 16.68
C PHE A 96 18.51 14.75 16.48
N THR A 97 19.02 14.90 15.27
CA THR A 97 20.47 14.89 15.00
C THR A 97 21.16 16.11 15.62
N GLY A 98 20.56 17.29 15.49
CA GLY A 98 21.06 18.54 16.10
C GLY A 98 21.06 18.48 17.62
N ILE A 99 20.02 17.91 18.23
CA ILE A 99 19.98 17.66 19.68
C ILE A 99 21.12 16.74 20.11
N TRP A 100 21.36 15.65 19.36
CA TRP A 100 22.46 14.73 19.64
C TRP A 100 23.84 15.41 19.58
N PHE A 101 24.07 16.32 18.64
CA PHE A 101 25.28 17.15 18.61
C PHE A 101 25.34 18.15 19.78
N TYR A 102 24.22 18.81 20.10
CA TYR A 102 24.17 19.78 21.20
C TYR A 102 24.52 19.13 22.55
N ARG A 103 24.07 17.90 22.80
CA ARG A 103 24.41 17.11 24.00
C ARG A 103 25.92 16.90 24.19
N GLN A 104 26.71 16.96 23.12
CA GLN A 104 28.16 16.75 23.15
C GLN A 104 28.95 18.05 23.40
N THR A 105 28.27 19.19 23.50
CA THR A 105 28.91 20.46 23.85
C THR A 105 29.38 20.46 25.31
N LYS A 106 30.27 21.39 25.69
CA LYS A 106 30.86 21.42 27.04
C LYS A 106 29.85 21.60 28.17
N ASN A 107 28.81 22.40 27.95
CA ASN A 107 27.80 22.76 28.97
C ASN A 107 26.38 22.75 28.35
N PRO A 108 25.84 21.57 28.01
CA PRO A 108 24.51 21.47 27.44
C PRO A 108 23.47 21.76 28.52
N SER A 109 22.52 22.64 28.24
CA SER A 109 21.39 22.88 29.14
C SER A 109 20.34 21.78 28.96
N PRO A 110 19.98 21.03 30.02
CA PRO A 110 18.96 19.99 29.94
C PRO A 110 17.59 20.53 29.52
N TYR A 111 17.26 21.75 29.96
CA TYR A 111 16.01 22.41 29.60
C TYR A 111 15.91 22.74 28.12
N ILE A 112 17.03 23.11 27.48
CA ILE A 112 17.06 23.47 26.06
C ILE A 112 16.77 22.24 25.21
N PHE A 113 17.51 21.14 25.40
CA PHE A 113 17.25 19.99 24.53
C PHE A 113 15.94 19.29 24.85
N ILE A 114 15.48 19.23 26.11
CA ILE A 114 14.14 18.69 26.39
C ILE A 114 13.07 19.55 25.69
N GLY A 115 13.21 20.89 25.69
CA GLY A 115 12.34 21.77 24.91
C GLY A 115 12.36 21.48 23.41
N LEU A 116 13.54 21.22 22.84
CA LEU A 116 13.68 20.80 21.44
C LEU A 116 13.10 19.40 21.18
N GLU A 117 13.22 18.47 22.13
CA GLU A 117 12.63 17.13 22.03
C GLU A 117 11.11 17.20 22.05
N VAL A 118 10.50 18.05 22.89
CA VAL A 118 9.05 18.30 22.87
C VAL A 118 8.61 18.76 21.48
N ILE A 119 9.34 19.69 20.85
CA ILE A 119 9.08 20.11 19.46
C ILE A 119 9.19 18.90 18.52
N GLY A 120 10.22 18.08 18.66
CA GLY A 120 10.41 16.86 17.88
C GLY A 120 9.29 15.84 18.03
N ILE A 121 8.78 15.63 19.26
CA ILE A 121 7.65 14.74 19.53
C ILE A 121 6.37 15.29 18.91
N ILE A 122 6.13 16.59 18.94
CA ILE A 122 5.00 17.23 18.26
C ILE A 122 5.11 17.02 16.73
N LEU A 123 6.28 17.27 16.14
CA LEU A 123 6.52 17.04 14.71
C LEU A 123 6.32 15.56 14.34
N LEU A 124 6.81 14.64 15.18
CA LEU A 124 6.65 13.20 15.01
C LEU A 124 5.16 12.79 15.05
N ALA A 125 4.38 13.34 15.97
CA ALA A 125 2.93 13.09 16.06
C ALA A 125 2.19 13.60 14.82
N VAL A 126 2.51 14.81 14.36
CA VAL A 126 1.94 15.38 13.12
C VAL A 126 2.32 14.54 11.90
N ALA A 127 3.59 14.13 11.79
CA ALA A 127 4.07 13.24 10.75
C ALA A 127 3.33 11.90 10.77
N GLY A 128 3.14 11.31 11.95
CA GLY A 128 2.40 10.06 12.15
C GLY A 128 0.94 10.16 11.72
N TRP A 129 0.24 11.25 12.09
CA TRP A 129 -1.12 11.54 11.62
C TRP A 129 -1.17 11.58 10.10
N MET A 130 -0.26 12.31 9.48
CA MET A 130 -0.20 12.43 8.01
C MET A 130 0.11 11.10 7.33
N GLY A 131 1.01 10.30 7.91
CA GLY A 131 1.30 8.93 7.47
C GLY A 131 0.04 8.06 7.50
N GLY A 132 -0.69 8.07 8.62
CA GLY A 132 -1.97 7.39 8.74
C GLY A 132 -2.99 7.87 7.69
N THR A 133 -3.06 9.18 7.44
CA THR A 133 -3.96 9.72 6.40
C THR A 133 -3.59 9.23 5.00
N LEU A 134 -2.30 9.13 4.67
CA LEU A 134 -1.83 8.60 3.40
C LEU A 134 -2.21 7.13 3.22
N VAL A 135 -2.10 6.32 4.27
CA VAL A 135 -2.48 4.90 4.24
C VAL A 135 -4.00 4.75 4.17
N TYR A 136 -4.73 5.30 5.14
CA TYR A 136 -6.16 4.99 5.32
C TYR A 136 -7.08 5.78 4.39
N ARG A 137 -6.76 7.04 4.06
CA ARG A 137 -7.63 7.88 3.21
C ARG A 137 -7.17 7.93 1.76
N ASN A 138 -5.85 7.95 1.51
CA ASN A 138 -5.32 7.93 0.16
C ASN A 138 -5.01 6.53 -0.37
N GLN A 139 -5.10 5.49 0.46
CA GLN A 139 -4.85 4.10 0.06
C GLN A 139 -3.46 3.90 -0.56
N ILE A 140 -2.45 4.66 -0.08
CA ILE A 140 -1.06 4.58 -0.52
C ILE A 140 -0.39 3.41 0.19
N GLY A 141 0.29 2.56 -0.57
CA GLY A 141 0.95 1.36 -0.03
C GLY A 141 0.00 0.19 0.27
N VAL A 142 -1.32 0.37 0.08
CA VAL A 142 -2.34 -0.65 0.35
C VAL A 142 -2.61 -1.50 -0.90
N ASP A 143 -2.56 -2.82 -0.71
CA ASP A 143 -3.09 -3.82 -1.64
C ASP A 143 -4.53 -4.16 -1.23
N PRO A 144 -5.55 -3.72 -1.98
CA PRO A 144 -6.96 -3.88 -1.60
C PRO A 144 -7.49 -5.30 -1.83
N ARG A 145 -6.67 -6.20 -2.37
CA ARG A 145 -7.03 -7.60 -2.60
C ARG A 145 -7.02 -8.36 -1.27
N TYR A 146 -7.92 -9.32 -1.10
CA TYR A 146 -7.99 -10.12 0.12
C TYR A 146 -6.79 -11.07 0.25
N ALA A 147 -6.49 -11.54 1.46
CA ALA A 147 -5.24 -12.22 1.80
C ALA A 147 -4.91 -13.48 0.94
N PHE A 148 -5.92 -14.19 0.42
CA PHE A 148 -5.72 -15.39 -0.40
C PHE A 148 -5.93 -15.15 -1.91
N ALA A 149 -6.00 -13.89 -2.35
CA ALA A 149 -6.09 -13.51 -3.76
C ALA A 149 -4.90 -13.99 -4.61
N GLY A 150 -3.83 -14.47 -3.97
CA GLY A 150 -2.64 -14.99 -4.63
C GLY A 150 -1.72 -13.89 -5.13
N LYS A 151 -0.72 -14.29 -5.91
CA LYS A 151 0.19 -13.34 -6.58
C LYS A 151 -0.55 -12.68 -7.74
N TRP A 152 -0.24 -11.41 -8.01
CA TRP A 152 -0.69 -10.76 -9.24
C TRP A 152 -0.19 -11.55 -10.45
N LYS A 153 -1.11 -11.84 -11.38
CA LYS A 153 -0.82 -12.54 -12.64
C LYS A 153 -1.44 -11.75 -13.78
N GLU A 154 -0.72 -11.63 -14.88
CA GLU A 154 -1.26 -11.12 -16.13
C GLU A 154 -0.64 -11.80 -17.34
N ASN A 155 -1.41 -11.89 -18.43
CA ASN A 155 -0.97 -12.47 -19.69
C ASN A 155 -1.40 -11.59 -20.86
N PHE A 156 -0.59 -11.59 -21.93
CA PHE A 156 -0.84 -10.82 -23.14
C PHE A 156 -1.08 -11.77 -24.30
N PHE A 157 -2.15 -11.53 -25.05
CA PHE A 157 -2.56 -12.34 -26.19
C PHE A 157 -2.72 -11.44 -27.42
N LYS A 158 -2.09 -11.86 -28.52
CA LYS A 158 -2.25 -11.26 -29.85
C LYS A 158 -3.14 -12.17 -30.69
N GLN A 159 -4.45 -12.16 -30.45
CA GLN A 159 -5.40 -12.95 -31.23
C GLN A 159 -6.76 -12.26 -31.26
N VAL A 160 -7.35 -12.14 -32.45
CA VAL A 160 -8.53 -11.29 -32.69
C VAL A 160 -9.81 -12.10 -32.82
N LYS A 161 -9.73 -13.41 -33.13
CA LYS A 161 -10.91 -14.24 -33.41
C LYS A 161 -10.73 -15.67 -32.92
N GLY A 162 -11.85 -16.25 -32.49
CA GLY A 162 -11.95 -17.66 -32.12
C GLY A 162 -11.58 -17.92 -30.68
N ARG A 163 -11.28 -19.19 -30.41
CA ARG A 163 -10.98 -19.70 -29.07
C ARG A 163 -9.50 -19.49 -28.72
N ILE A 164 -9.23 -18.89 -27.57
CA ILE A 164 -7.88 -18.62 -27.05
C ILE A 164 -7.66 -19.43 -25.78
N GLU A 165 -6.59 -20.22 -25.70
CA GLU A 165 -6.17 -20.86 -24.46
C GLU A 165 -5.59 -19.80 -23.51
N ILE A 166 -6.21 -19.63 -22.34
CA ILE A 166 -5.89 -18.52 -21.42
C ILE A 166 -5.29 -18.98 -20.08
N ALA A 167 -5.50 -20.23 -19.69
CA ALA A 167 -5.00 -20.81 -18.45
C ALA A 167 -5.11 -22.34 -18.45
N THR A 168 -4.38 -23.00 -17.55
CA THR A 168 -4.69 -24.37 -17.11
C THR A 168 -5.70 -24.35 -15.96
N THR A 169 -6.46 -25.42 -15.78
CA THR A 169 -7.55 -25.50 -14.77
C THR A 169 -7.07 -25.53 -13.31
N ASP A 170 -5.77 -25.65 -13.08
CA ASP A 170 -5.10 -25.63 -11.77
C ASP A 170 -4.35 -24.31 -11.49
N GLU A 171 -4.28 -23.40 -12.48
CA GLU A 171 -3.49 -22.17 -12.37
C GLU A 171 -4.02 -21.19 -11.31
N LEU A 172 -5.34 -21.13 -11.14
CA LEU A 172 -6.03 -20.25 -10.19
C LEU A 172 -6.76 -21.08 -9.14
N LYS A 173 -6.52 -20.75 -7.86
CA LYS A 173 -7.35 -21.26 -6.77
C LYS A 173 -8.67 -20.49 -6.70
N THR A 174 -9.64 -21.03 -5.99
CA THR A 174 -10.92 -20.36 -5.69
C THR A 174 -10.71 -18.92 -5.25
N ASN A 175 -11.55 -18.02 -5.78
CA ASN A 175 -11.54 -16.57 -5.55
C ASN A 175 -10.28 -15.83 -6.07
N GLN A 176 -9.40 -16.49 -6.82
CA GLN A 176 -8.26 -15.82 -7.45
C GLN A 176 -8.63 -15.28 -8.84
N MET A 177 -7.97 -14.19 -9.21
CA MET A 177 -8.17 -13.48 -10.46
C MET A 177 -6.84 -13.28 -11.19
N LYS A 178 -6.92 -13.22 -12.52
CA LYS A 178 -5.80 -12.94 -13.43
C LYS A 178 -6.25 -11.95 -14.50
N LEU A 179 -5.38 -10.98 -14.82
CA LEU A 179 -5.66 -10.01 -15.88
C LEU A 179 -5.19 -10.54 -17.24
N LEU A 180 -6.08 -10.53 -18.22
CA LEU A 180 -5.76 -10.86 -19.61
C LEU A 180 -5.79 -9.57 -20.43
N HIS A 181 -4.73 -9.33 -21.18
CA HIS A 181 -4.66 -8.27 -22.20
C HIS A 181 -4.84 -8.92 -23.56
N VAL A 182 -6.02 -8.80 -24.15
CA VAL A 182 -6.34 -9.39 -25.45
C VAL A 182 -6.57 -8.26 -26.45
N ASN A 183 -5.58 -8.02 -27.29
CA ASN A 183 -5.49 -6.82 -28.14
C ASN A 183 -5.60 -5.52 -27.32
N HIS A 184 -6.70 -4.78 -27.48
CA HIS A 184 -6.99 -3.55 -26.72
C HIS A 184 -7.96 -3.77 -25.55
N LYS A 185 -8.44 -5.00 -25.35
CA LYS A 185 -9.38 -5.36 -24.28
C LYS A 185 -8.62 -5.86 -23.05
N ARG A 186 -9.09 -5.45 -21.88
CA ARG A 186 -8.63 -5.93 -20.57
C ARG A 186 -9.74 -6.75 -19.94
N ILE A 187 -9.48 -8.04 -19.77
CA ILE A 187 -10.47 -9.03 -19.32
C ILE A 187 -9.94 -9.70 -18.05
N VAL A 188 -10.77 -9.83 -17.03
CA VAL A 188 -10.45 -10.61 -15.83
C VAL A 188 -10.85 -12.05 -16.08
N LEU A 189 -9.92 -12.98 -15.90
CA LEU A 189 -10.24 -14.39 -15.66
C LEU A 189 -10.30 -14.63 -14.15
N ALA A 190 -11.37 -15.22 -13.66
CA ALA A 190 -11.50 -15.57 -12.25
C ALA A 190 -11.95 -17.01 -12.04
N ARG A 191 -11.51 -17.60 -10.93
CA ARG A 191 -11.95 -18.94 -10.49
C ARG A 191 -12.99 -18.80 -9.38
N THR A 192 -14.23 -19.20 -9.65
CA THR A 192 -15.26 -19.36 -8.61
C THR A 192 -15.09 -20.71 -7.90
N GLU A 193 -16.00 -21.05 -6.99
CA GLU A 193 -16.00 -22.35 -6.32
C GLU A 193 -16.21 -23.52 -7.30
N SER A 194 -17.02 -23.31 -8.34
CA SER A 194 -17.45 -24.35 -9.28
C SER A 194 -16.82 -24.26 -10.67
N ASN A 195 -16.46 -23.06 -11.14
CA ASN A 195 -16.10 -22.84 -12.54
C ASN A 195 -15.20 -21.61 -12.76
N TYR A 196 -14.79 -21.40 -14.00
CA TYR A 196 -14.14 -20.16 -14.43
C TYR A 196 -15.16 -19.20 -15.03
N VAL A 197 -14.92 -17.91 -14.81
CA VAL A 197 -15.70 -16.80 -15.36
C VAL A 197 -14.76 -15.76 -15.95
N ALA A 198 -15.22 -15.03 -16.95
CA ALA A 198 -14.49 -13.90 -17.50
C ALA A 198 -15.39 -12.68 -17.70
N PHE A 199 -14.84 -11.50 -17.39
CA PHE A 199 -15.58 -10.24 -17.42
C PHE A 199 -14.63 -9.06 -17.65
N ASP A 200 -15.16 -7.89 -17.99
CA ASP A 200 -14.36 -6.69 -18.21
C ASP A 200 -13.53 -6.30 -16.97
N ASP A 201 -12.28 -5.89 -17.16
CA ASP A 201 -11.45 -5.37 -16.07
C ASP A 201 -11.87 -3.96 -15.64
N HIS A 202 -12.41 -3.15 -16.53
CA HIS A 202 -12.77 -1.78 -16.19
C HIS A 202 -14.13 -1.70 -15.52
N CYS A 203 -14.15 -1.27 -14.26
CA CYS A 203 -15.37 -0.90 -13.56
C CYS A 203 -16.10 0.23 -14.29
N THR A 204 -17.39 0.05 -14.58
CA THR A 204 -18.24 0.99 -15.31
C THR A 204 -18.45 2.33 -14.59
N HIS A 205 -18.11 2.46 -13.30
CA HIS A 205 -18.22 3.74 -12.60
C HIS A 205 -17.14 4.76 -13.03
N ARG A 206 -15.86 4.42 -12.89
CA ARG A 206 -14.73 5.32 -13.17
C ARG A 206 -13.51 4.61 -13.79
N GLY A 207 -13.67 3.39 -14.29
CA GLY A 207 -12.61 2.64 -14.96
C GLY A 207 -11.61 1.95 -14.05
N GLY A 208 -11.90 1.81 -12.74
CA GLY A 208 -11.01 1.08 -11.82
C GLY A 208 -10.86 -0.39 -12.23
N SER A 209 -9.63 -0.93 -12.18
CA SER A 209 -9.33 -2.33 -12.51
C SER A 209 -9.94 -3.29 -11.49
N LEU A 210 -10.84 -4.16 -11.95
CA LEU A 210 -11.51 -5.20 -11.17
C LEU A 210 -10.58 -6.37 -10.85
N ALA A 211 -9.59 -6.69 -11.71
CA ALA A 211 -8.54 -7.65 -11.36
C ALA A 211 -7.71 -7.19 -10.13
N GLY A 212 -7.63 -5.87 -9.91
CA GLY A 212 -7.04 -5.25 -8.72
C GLY A 212 -7.93 -5.26 -7.48
N GLY A 213 -9.16 -5.77 -7.59
CA GLY A 213 -10.14 -5.84 -6.50
C GLY A 213 -10.16 -7.18 -5.77
N SER A 214 -11.22 -7.41 -5.00
CA SER A 214 -11.50 -8.69 -4.35
C SER A 214 -12.66 -9.40 -5.03
N MET A 215 -12.64 -10.73 -5.05
CA MET A 215 -13.79 -11.53 -5.47
C MET A 215 -14.13 -12.53 -4.37
N ILE A 216 -15.40 -12.59 -3.99
CA ILE A 216 -15.93 -13.52 -3.00
C ILE A 216 -17.30 -13.98 -3.48
N CYS A 217 -17.57 -15.30 -3.44
CA CYS A 217 -18.85 -15.90 -3.81
C CYS A 217 -19.40 -15.42 -5.17
N GLY A 218 -18.54 -15.35 -6.19
CA GLY A 218 -18.93 -14.91 -7.54
C GLY A 218 -19.27 -13.42 -7.65
N THR A 219 -18.96 -12.60 -6.64
CA THR A 219 -19.11 -11.15 -6.68
C THR A 219 -17.74 -10.49 -6.64
N VAL A 220 -17.43 -9.67 -7.64
CA VAL A 220 -16.19 -8.88 -7.70
C VAL A 220 -16.45 -7.47 -7.20
N GLN A 221 -15.58 -6.96 -6.32
CA GLN A 221 -15.62 -5.61 -5.78
C GLN A 221 -14.48 -4.76 -6.34
N CYS A 222 -14.83 -3.63 -6.94
CA CYS A 222 -13.88 -2.64 -7.42
C CYS A 222 -13.09 -2.00 -6.26
N PRO A 223 -11.75 -1.91 -6.35
CA PRO A 223 -10.92 -1.40 -5.27
C PRO A 223 -10.99 0.13 -5.08
N TRP A 224 -11.67 0.87 -5.96
CA TRP A 224 -11.70 2.33 -5.89
C TRP A 224 -12.84 2.86 -5.01
N HIS A 225 -14.09 2.60 -5.42
CA HIS A 225 -15.28 3.12 -4.73
C HIS A 225 -16.21 2.01 -4.25
N GLY A 226 -15.77 0.75 -4.31
CA GLY A 226 -16.51 -0.39 -3.77
C GLY A 226 -17.67 -0.89 -4.62
N SER A 227 -17.81 -0.46 -5.89
CA SER A 227 -18.84 -1.02 -6.79
C SER A 227 -18.67 -2.53 -6.94
N GLN A 228 -19.77 -3.26 -6.87
CA GLN A 228 -19.80 -4.72 -6.91
C GLN A 228 -20.57 -5.23 -8.10
N PHE A 229 -20.08 -6.32 -8.70
CA PHE A 229 -20.68 -6.94 -9.88
C PHE A 229 -20.74 -8.46 -9.71
N ASN A 230 -21.81 -9.06 -10.19
CA ASN A 230 -21.89 -10.51 -10.36
C ASN A 230 -20.99 -10.93 -11.52
N THR A 231 -20.04 -11.83 -11.29
CA THR A 231 -19.04 -12.21 -12.29
C THR A 231 -19.57 -13.17 -13.35
N SER A 232 -20.73 -13.80 -13.12
CA SER A 232 -21.33 -14.74 -14.08
C SER A 232 -22.20 -14.06 -15.13
N ASN A 233 -22.85 -12.94 -14.80
CA ASN A 233 -23.77 -12.23 -15.71
C ASN A 233 -23.49 -10.73 -15.86
N GLY A 234 -22.56 -10.17 -15.07
CA GLY A 234 -22.13 -8.78 -15.16
C GLY A 234 -22.99 -7.77 -14.39
N ASP A 235 -24.07 -8.22 -13.74
CA ASP A 235 -25.02 -7.33 -13.07
C ASP A 235 -24.37 -6.52 -11.96
N VAL A 236 -24.69 -5.23 -11.89
CA VAL A 236 -24.38 -4.40 -10.72
C VAL A 236 -25.12 -4.96 -9.50
N LYS A 237 -24.36 -5.32 -8.47
CA LYS A 237 -24.88 -5.73 -7.15
C LYS A 237 -24.89 -4.57 -6.17
N ALA A 238 -23.91 -3.69 -6.24
CA ALA A 238 -23.83 -2.50 -5.41
C ALA A 238 -23.13 -1.36 -6.15
N GLY A 239 -23.65 -0.14 -5.97
CA GLY A 239 -23.11 1.08 -6.56
C GLY A 239 -21.75 1.49 -5.99
N PRO A 240 -21.17 2.61 -6.45
CA PRO A 240 -21.79 3.67 -7.26
C PRO A 240 -21.97 3.40 -8.76
N ALA A 241 -21.43 2.31 -9.32
CA ALA A 241 -21.70 1.91 -10.70
C ALA A 241 -23.22 1.76 -10.94
N LYS A 242 -23.67 2.16 -12.13
CA LYS A 242 -25.07 2.02 -12.57
C LYS A 242 -25.24 1.11 -13.79
N GLU A 243 -24.14 0.87 -14.50
CA GLU A 243 -24.12 0.04 -15.71
C GLU A 243 -23.44 -1.29 -15.41
N ASN A 244 -23.97 -2.36 -15.99
CA ASN A 244 -23.41 -3.71 -15.88
C ASN A 244 -22.06 -3.81 -16.61
N ILE A 245 -21.18 -4.67 -16.11
CA ILE A 245 -19.96 -5.04 -16.85
C ILE A 245 -20.28 -6.13 -17.87
N ARG A 246 -19.48 -6.21 -18.93
CA ARG A 246 -19.60 -7.31 -19.89
C ARG A 246 -19.00 -8.60 -19.32
N THR A 247 -19.64 -9.73 -19.60
CA THR A 247 -19.09 -11.08 -19.38
C THR A 247 -18.73 -11.76 -20.70
N TYR A 248 -17.78 -12.68 -20.64
CA TYR A 248 -17.28 -13.43 -21.78
C TYR A 248 -17.47 -14.93 -21.57
N THR A 249 -17.72 -15.63 -22.67
CA THR A 249 -17.89 -17.09 -22.64
C THR A 249 -16.55 -17.77 -22.38
N ILE A 250 -16.54 -18.64 -21.38
CA ILE A 250 -15.41 -19.50 -21.05
C ILE A 250 -15.80 -20.95 -21.29
N THR A 251 -14.93 -21.69 -21.98
CA THR A 251 -15.06 -23.14 -22.13
C THR A 251 -13.88 -23.85 -21.48
N GLN A 252 -14.13 -24.99 -20.85
CA GLN A 252 -13.09 -25.85 -20.27
C GLN A 252 -13.05 -27.16 -21.05
N SER A 253 -11.84 -27.59 -21.45
CA SER A 253 -11.62 -28.87 -22.13
C SER A 253 -10.21 -29.36 -21.84
N GLU A 254 -10.04 -30.66 -21.57
CA GLU A 254 -8.73 -31.30 -21.41
C GLU A 254 -7.78 -30.59 -20.42
N GLY A 255 -8.31 -30.13 -19.28
CA GLY A 255 -7.51 -29.43 -18.25
C GLY A 255 -7.11 -27.99 -18.62
N LYS A 256 -7.66 -27.45 -19.70
CA LYS A 256 -7.41 -26.10 -20.21
C LYS A 256 -8.65 -25.23 -20.14
N VAL A 257 -8.43 -23.93 -19.97
CA VAL A 257 -9.46 -22.90 -19.94
C VAL A 257 -9.32 -22.04 -21.18
N PHE A 258 -10.41 -21.84 -21.89
CA PHE A 258 -10.45 -21.10 -23.13
C PHE A 258 -11.41 -19.92 -23.08
N LEU A 259 -10.99 -18.80 -23.65
CA LEU A 259 -11.82 -17.63 -23.91
C LEU A 259 -12.37 -17.70 -25.34
N ASP A 260 -13.69 -17.61 -25.49
CA ASP A 260 -14.35 -17.56 -26.78
C ASP A 260 -14.63 -16.08 -27.13
N LEU A 261 -13.87 -15.52 -28.08
CA LEU A 261 -14.09 -14.16 -28.59
C LEU A 261 -14.90 -14.19 -29.88
N ASN A 262 -16.12 -13.65 -29.82
CA ASN A 262 -16.95 -13.50 -30.99
C ASN A 262 -16.48 -12.34 -31.87
N VAL A 263 -16.66 -12.50 -33.17
CA VAL A 263 -16.11 -11.63 -34.23
C VAL A 263 -16.67 -10.20 -34.24
N ALA A 264 -17.72 -9.92 -33.45
CA ALA A 264 -18.47 -8.66 -33.47
C ALA A 264 -18.13 -7.68 -32.33
N ASP A 265 -17.05 -7.92 -31.58
CA ASP A 265 -16.71 -7.18 -30.34
C ASP A 265 -15.57 -6.18 -30.45
#